data_AF-A0A938CJC9-F1
#
_entry.id   AF-A0A938CJC9-F1
#
_cell.length_a   1.000
_cell.length_b   1.000
_cell.length_c   1.000
_cell.angle_alpha   90.00
_cell.angle_beta   90.00
_cell.angle_gamma   90.00
#
_symmetry.space_group_name_H-M   'P 1'
#
loop_
_entity.id
_entity.type
_entity.pdbx_description
1 polymer ?
#
loop_
_entity_poly.entity_id
_entity_poly.type
_entity_poly.pdbx_seq_one_letter_code
_entity_poly.pdbx_strand_id
1 'polypeptide(L)'
;MAPEAIASINPLGHMTTPFNALPQARMYLVLRDRSAVNPVLAPAGGRVTWLLGPKPDYRIQVQVSPALTYFVDHVTPEPWVREGAEVQAGQRIAVHSGLTCCVDFGALNSAVVSSYINAARYSPESIHADSPLRHFGEPPRSLLYSKVTRFGDGLDGRADYDRPGRLSGNWFLEGTPVAGSLLPENWTKQLAFAYSNTHPSMILVSIAGTLPIVNLCAVQPGAPDPATVSTASGTVAYRLYQKEPPVSEGDGRGRLLGVLIVKMLDDLTIKVEVFPGSAAETAAFTPAARIYTR
;
A
#
# COMPACT_ATOMS: atom_id res chain seq x y z
N MET A 1 7.63 2.76 18.94
CA MET A 1 6.50 3.15 19.83
C MET A 1 6.32 2.05 20.86
N ALA A 2 5.85 2.37 22.07
CA ALA A 2 5.58 1.34 23.07
C ALA A 2 4.37 0.47 22.63
N PRO A 3 4.43 -0.88 22.72
CA PRO A 3 3.37 -1.76 22.21
C PRO A 3 1.96 -1.47 22.72
N GLU A 4 1.82 -0.94 23.93
CA GLU A 4 0.55 -0.57 24.58
C GLU A 4 -0.17 0.59 23.89
N ALA A 5 0.58 1.50 23.27
CA ALA A 5 0.05 2.64 22.51
C ALA A 5 -0.50 2.22 21.14
N ILE A 6 -0.18 1.01 20.68
CA ILE A 6 -0.61 0.46 19.39
C ILE A 6 -1.93 -0.31 19.59
N ALA A 7 -2.99 0.15 18.93
CA ALA A 7 -4.26 -0.57 18.84
C ALA A 7 -4.14 -1.77 17.90
N SER A 8 -3.62 -1.52 16.70
CA SER A 8 -3.46 -2.50 15.64
C SER A 8 -2.34 -2.10 14.68
N ILE A 9 -1.89 -3.05 13.87
CA ILE A 9 -0.91 -2.85 12.80
C ILE A 9 -1.52 -3.29 11.48
N ASN A 10 -1.70 -2.35 10.55
CA ASN A 10 -2.02 -2.72 9.18
C ASN A 10 -0.71 -3.14 8.48
N PRO A 11 -0.65 -4.36 7.91
CA PRO A 11 0.56 -4.84 7.27
C PRO A 11 0.78 -4.18 5.90
N LEU A 12 1.91 -4.52 5.26
CA LEU A 12 2.26 -4.04 3.92
C LEU A 12 1.13 -4.27 2.91
N GLY A 13 1.05 -3.39 1.91
CA GLY A 13 0.06 -3.46 0.84
C GLY A 13 -1.25 -2.74 1.11
N HIS A 14 -1.30 -1.89 2.15
CA HIS A 14 -2.45 -1.02 2.34
C HIS A 14 -2.66 -0.12 1.12
N MET A 15 -3.89 0.17 0.77
CA MET A 15 -4.26 1.08 -0.32
C MET A 15 -5.32 2.04 0.19
N THR A 16 -5.21 3.31 -0.18
CA THR A 16 -6.21 4.36 0.13
C THR A 16 -6.38 5.28 -1.07
N THR A 17 -7.37 5.01 -1.90
CA THR A 17 -7.72 5.82 -3.06
C THR A 17 -8.37 7.15 -2.63
N PRO A 18 -8.11 8.30 -3.30
CA PRO A 18 -7.31 8.46 -4.52
C PRO A 18 -5.80 8.57 -4.31
N PHE A 19 -5.32 8.85 -3.09
CA PHE A 19 -3.95 9.31 -2.85
C PHE A 19 -2.90 8.20 -2.85
N ASN A 20 -3.26 6.99 -2.43
CA ASN A 20 -2.41 5.80 -2.39
C ASN A 20 -3.09 4.65 -3.13
N ALA A 21 -3.26 4.81 -4.44
CA ALA A 21 -3.93 3.81 -5.26
C ALA A 21 -3.12 2.50 -5.38
N LEU A 22 -1.79 2.58 -5.30
CA LEU A 22 -0.92 1.40 -5.32
C LEU A 22 -0.74 0.82 -3.91
N PRO A 23 -0.59 -0.52 -3.78
CA PRO A 23 -0.24 -1.16 -2.52
C PRO A 23 1.03 -0.57 -1.91
N GLN A 24 0.93 -0.12 -0.66
CA GLN A 24 1.98 0.66 0.00
C GLN A 24 3.06 -0.23 0.65
N ALA A 25 4.32 0.19 0.50
CA ALA A 25 5.50 -0.52 1.02
C ALA A 25 5.86 -0.13 2.47
N ARG A 26 4.83 0.11 3.30
CA ARG A 26 4.92 0.50 4.71
C ARG A 26 3.76 -0.05 5.51
N MET A 27 4.00 -0.29 6.78
CA MET A 27 2.99 -0.68 7.76
C MET A 27 2.43 0.55 8.47
N TYR A 28 1.23 0.44 9.01
CA TYR A 28 0.58 1.52 9.75
C TYR A 28 0.38 1.09 11.20
N LEU A 29 1.08 1.76 12.12
CA LEU A 29 0.92 1.54 13.56
C LEU A 29 -0.26 2.40 14.04
N VAL A 30 -1.45 1.81 14.08
CA VAL A 30 -2.69 2.49 14.46
C VAL A 30 -2.69 2.74 15.96
N LEU A 31 -2.94 3.99 16.35
CA LEU A 31 -2.89 4.41 17.75
C LEU A 31 -4.14 4.00 18.51
N ARG A 32 -3.96 3.59 19.77
CA ARG A 32 -5.07 3.33 20.72
C ARG A 32 -5.78 4.61 21.12
N ASP A 33 -5.02 5.65 21.42
CA ASP A 33 -5.54 6.96 21.78
C ASP A 33 -4.76 8.03 21.01
N ARG A 34 -5.43 8.67 20.05
CA ARG A 34 -4.85 9.74 19.23
C ARG A 34 -4.67 11.05 19.99
N SER A 35 -5.41 11.24 21.08
CA SER A 35 -5.35 12.45 21.89
C SER A 35 -4.19 12.43 22.89
N ALA A 36 -3.68 11.24 23.21
CA ALA A 36 -2.51 11.07 24.04
C ALA A 36 -1.22 11.51 23.33
N VAL A 37 -0.22 11.91 24.12
CA VAL A 37 1.16 12.02 23.64
C VAL A 37 1.67 10.59 23.46
N ASN A 38 1.95 10.21 22.21
CA ASN A 38 2.43 8.86 21.87
C ASN A 38 3.93 8.91 21.51
N PRO A 39 4.83 8.48 22.41
CA PRO A 39 6.27 8.46 22.13
C PRO A 39 6.64 7.46 21.03
N VAL A 40 7.50 7.91 20.12
CA VAL A 40 8.10 7.08 19.08
C VAL A 40 9.54 6.78 19.47
N LEU A 41 9.77 5.51 19.81
CA LEU A 41 11.07 4.97 20.17
C LEU A 41 11.76 4.38 18.93
N ALA A 42 13.06 4.56 18.83
CA ALA A 42 13.92 3.90 17.84
C ALA A 42 13.88 2.37 18.06
N PRO A 43 13.47 1.56 17.06
CA PRO A 43 13.46 0.10 17.18
C PRO A 43 14.88 -0.51 17.20
N ALA A 44 15.86 0.20 16.65
CA ALA A 44 17.26 -0.19 16.62
C ALA A 44 18.15 1.05 16.71
N GLY A 45 19.40 0.85 17.13
CA GLY A 45 20.41 1.91 17.07
C GLY A 45 20.91 2.14 15.65
N GLY A 46 21.41 3.33 15.37
CA GLY A 46 21.93 3.69 14.05
C GLY A 46 22.08 5.20 13.87
N ARG A 47 22.30 5.62 12.63
CA ARG A 47 22.49 7.03 12.28
C ARG A 47 21.27 7.57 11.54
N VAL A 48 20.78 8.74 11.94
CA VAL A 48 19.75 9.47 11.19
C VAL A 48 20.36 9.93 9.87
N THR A 49 19.88 9.40 8.75
CA THR A 49 20.41 9.72 7.41
C THR A 49 19.54 10.72 6.67
N TRP A 50 18.27 10.83 7.06
CA TRP A 50 17.35 11.73 6.39
C TRP A 50 16.25 12.18 7.34
N LEU A 51 15.92 13.48 7.26
CA LEU A 51 14.78 14.08 7.94
C LEU A 51 13.97 14.89 6.92
N LEU A 52 12.77 14.41 6.59
CA LEU A 52 11.91 15.01 5.57
C LEU A 52 10.62 15.54 6.18
N GLY A 53 10.13 16.68 5.72
CA GLY A 53 8.78 17.17 5.99
C GLY A 53 8.71 18.62 6.48
N PRO A 54 7.59 19.33 6.23
CA PRO A 54 7.34 20.61 6.87
C PRO A 54 6.92 20.41 8.33
N LYS A 55 7.20 21.39 9.20
CA LYS A 55 6.64 21.37 10.56
C LYS A 55 5.11 21.30 10.51
N PRO A 56 4.45 20.50 11.39
CA PRO A 56 5.01 19.61 12.41
C PRO A 56 5.08 18.12 11.99
N ASP A 57 4.92 17.79 10.71
CA ASP A 57 4.81 16.41 10.22
C ASP A 57 6.10 15.98 9.51
N TYR A 58 6.87 15.11 10.17
CA TYR A 58 8.14 14.65 9.67
C TYR A 58 8.18 13.15 9.47
N ARG A 59 9.08 12.78 8.56
CA ARG A 59 9.66 11.47 8.42
C ARG A 59 11.08 11.47 8.93
N ILE A 60 11.42 10.48 9.76
CA ILE A 60 12.77 10.21 10.24
C ILE A 60 13.25 8.89 9.63
N GLN A 61 14.39 8.90 8.96
CA GLN A 61 15.04 7.71 8.44
C GLN A 61 16.36 7.43 9.19
N VAL A 62 16.53 6.19 9.63
CA VAL A 62 17.70 5.75 10.40
C VAL A 62 18.33 4.54 9.72
N GLN A 63 19.60 4.68 9.35
CA GLN A 63 20.40 3.59 8.83
C GLN A 63 20.99 2.79 9.99
N VAL A 64 20.63 1.51 10.07
CA VAL A 64 21.10 0.56 11.09
C VAL A 64 22.38 -0.13 10.63
N SER A 65 22.48 -0.41 9.34
CA SER A 65 23.66 -0.97 8.68
C SER A 65 23.68 -0.53 7.20
N PRO A 66 24.77 -0.78 6.44
CA PRO A 66 24.79 -0.49 5.01
C PRO A 66 23.64 -1.13 4.21
N ALA A 67 23.09 -2.25 4.71
CA ALA A 67 22.03 -3.00 4.05
C ALA A 67 20.62 -2.74 4.61
N LEU A 68 20.50 -2.16 5.81
CA LEU A 68 19.21 -2.05 6.51
C LEU A 68 18.98 -0.63 7.03
N THR A 69 17.84 -0.08 6.63
CA THR A 69 17.33 1.22 7.08
C THR A 69 15.90 1.04 7.54
N TYR A 70 15.49 1.75 8.59
CA TYR A 70 14.06 1.92 8.90
C TYR A 70 13.67 3.38 8.78
N PHE A 71 12.38 3.63 8.61
CA PHE A 71 11.82 4.98 8.72
C PHE A 71 10.52 4.97 9.50
N VAL A 72 10.23 6.10 10.12
CA VAL A 72 8.92 6.42 10.71
C VAL A 72 8.41 7.73 10.12
N ASP A 73 7.13 7.79 9.78
CA ASP A 73 6.45 8.99 9.27
C ASP A 73 5.31 9.43 10.19
N HIS A 74 4.80 10.63 9.97
CA HIS A 74 3.77 11.28 10.79
C HIS A 74 4.21 11.53 12.24
N VAL A 75 5.43 12.04 12.42
CA VAL A 75 6.02 12.29 13.73
C VAL A 75 6.56 13.70 13.87
N THR A 76 6.60 14.20 15.10
CA THR A 76 7.32 15.41 15.51
C THR A 76 8.64 14.99 16.18
N PRO A 77 9.80 15.20 15.54
CA PRO A 77 11.09 14.77 16.06
C PRO A 77 11.45 15.47 17.38
N GLU A 78 12.23 14.80 18.22
CA GLU A 78 12.87 15.47 19.35
C GLU A 78 13.83 16.59 18.88
N PRO A 79 14.06 17.65 19.65
CA PRO A 79 14.91 18.77 19.23
C PRO A 79 16.35 18.40 18.85
N TRP A 80 16.86 17.28 19.38
CA TRP A 80 18.20 16.78 19.10
C TRP A 80 18.27 15.90 17.85
N VAL A 81 17.14 15.42 17.34
CA VAL A 81 17.09 14.55 16.16
C VAL A 81 17.27 15.40 14.90
N ARG A 82 18.40 15.17 14.23
CA ARG A 82 18.82 15.84 13.00
C ARG A 82 19.67 14.87 12.18
N GLU A 83 19.82 15.15 10.89
CA GLU A 83 20.71 14.34 10.03
C GLU A 83 22.13 14.26 10.63
N GLY A 84 22.69 13.06 10.60
CA GLY A 84 23.96 12.70 11.20
C GLY A 84 23.91 12.37 12.70
N ALA A 85 22.78 12.58 13.40
CA ALA A 85 22.64 12.19 14.80
C ALA A 85 22.66 10.66 14.96
N GLU A 86 23.29 10.18 16.02
CA GLU A 86 23.27 8.78 16.43
C GLU A 86 22.09 8.51 17.36
N VAL A 87 21.42 7.38 17.16
CA VAL A 87 20.29 6.93 17.98
C VAL A 87 20.60 5.57 18.59
N GLN A 88 20.10 5.34 19.80
CA GLN A 88 20.17 4.04 20.49
C GLN A 88 18.83 3.32 20.41
N ALA A 89 18.85 1.98 20.40
CA ALA A 89 17.63 1.19 20.48
C ALA A 89 16.84 1.54 21.76
N GLY A 90 15.53 1.73 21.64
CA GLY A 90 14.66 2.16 22.73
C GLY A 90 14.69 3.65 23.04
N GLN A 91 15.60 4.43 22.44
CA GLN A 91 15.64 5.88 22.63
C GLN A 91 14.43 6.55 21.99
N ARG A 92 13.79 7.46 22.72
CA ARG A 92 12.72 8.30 22.17
C ARG A 92 13.31 9.28 21.15
N ILE A 93 12.87 9.18 19.89
CA ILE A 93 13.33 10.00 18.77
C ILE A 93 12.27 10.99 18.30
N ALA A 94 11.00 10.75 18.64
CA ALA A 94 9.90 11.63 18.28
C ALA A 94 8.68 11.39 19.16
N VAL A 95 7.64 12.18 18.93
CA VAL A 95 6.26 11.88 19.30
C VAL A 95 5.41 11.81 18.03
N HIS A 96 4.30 11.09 18.04
CA HIS A 96 3.33 11.16 16.93
C HIS A 96 2.86 12.61 16.72
N SER A 97 2.72 13.04 15.46
CA SER A 97 2.42 14.45 15.13
C SER A 97 1.00 14.88 15.49
N GLY A 98 0.08 13.92 15.65
CA GLY A 98 -1.35 14.19 15.92
C GLY A 98 -2.17 14.41 14.64
N LEU A 99 -1.54 14.51 13.47
CA LEU A 99 -2.22 14.84 12.21
C LEU A 99 -2.91 13.64 11.56
N THR A 100 -2.46 12.43 11.87
CA THR A 100 -2.99 11.18 11.31
C THR A 100 -3.46 10.24 12.42
N CYS A 101 -3.99 9.07 12.05
CA CYS A 101 -4.41 8.04 13.00
C CYS A 101 -3.32 7.00 13.31
N CYS A 102 -2.15 7.12 12.69
CA CYS A 102 -1.12 6.10 12.71
C CYS A 102 0.26 6.69 12.45
N VAL A 103 1.27 6.00 12.95
CA VAL A 103 2.66 6.21 12.52
C VAL A 103 2.95 5.23 11.39
N ASP A 104 3.45 5.73 10.27
CA ASP A 104 3.89 4.87 9.19
C ASP A 104 5.25 4.28 9.58
N PHE A 105 5.44 2.99 9.34
CA PHE A 105 6.66 2.29 9.69
C PHE A 105 7.10 1.41 8.53
N GLY A 106 8.29 1.68 8.00
CA GLY A 106 8.85 0.92 6.89
C GLY A 106 10.31 0.54 7.13
N ALA A 107 10.74 -0.50 6.43
CA ALA A 107 12.11 -0.97 6.42
C ALA A 107 12.57 -1.13 4.97
N LEU A 108 13.79 -0.70 4.70
CA LEU A 108 14.47 -0.90 3.43
C LEU A 108 15.62 -1.85 3.68
N ASN A 109 15.59 -2.98 2.98
CA ASN A 109 16.61 -4.01 3.04
C ASN A 109 17.17 -4.24 1.63
N SER A 110 18.44 -3.88 1.40
CA SER A 110 19.05 -4.00 0.07
C SER A 110 19.20 -5.44 -0.41
N ALA A 111 19.06 -6.43 0.48
CA ALA A 111 19.00 -7.85 0.11
C ALA A 111 17.61 -8.28 -0.41
N VAL A 112 16.57 -7.45 -0.25
CA VAL A 112 15.23 -7.70 -0.76
C VAL A 112 15.05 -6.95 -2.08
N VAL A 113 14.44 -7.61 -3.07
CA VAL A 113 14.05 -6.99 -4.33
C VAL A 113 12.61 -7.41 -4.65
N SER A 114 11.71 -6.42 -4.70
CA SER A 114 10.30 -6.59 -5.04
C SER A 114 10.11 -7.12 -6.46
N SER A 115 9.02 -7.85 -6.70
CA SER A 115 8.73 -8.47 -8.00
C SER A 115 8.06 -7.52 -9.01
N TYR A 116 8.27 -6.21 -8.90
CA TYR A 116 7.70 -5.24 -9.84
C TYR A 116 8.24 -5.48 -11.26
N ILE A 117 7.34 -5.58 -12.24
CA ILE A 117 7.72 -5.87 -13.64
C ILE A 117 8.52 -4.70 -14.23
N ASN A 118 8.17 -3.47 -13.87
CA ASN A 118 8.89 -2.27 -14.26
C ASN A 118 9.40 -1.52 -13.03
N ALA A 119 10.47 -2.03 -12.43
CA ALA A 119 11.06 -1.48 -11.21
C ALA A 119 11.43 0.01 -11.34
N ALA A 120 11.77 0.50 -12.54
CA ALA A 120 12.12 1.91 -12.78
C ALA A 120 10.98 2.91 -12.52
N ARG A 121 9.72 2.42 -12.41
CA ARG A 121 8.58 3.25 -11.99
C ARG A 121 8.50 3.48 -10.49
N TYR A 122 9.28 2.75 -9.70
CA TYR A 122 9.15 2.70 -8.25
C TYR A 122 10.35 3.35 -7.54
N SER A 123 10.12 3.86 -6.35
CA SER A 123 11.20 4.35 -5.50
C SER A 123 12.02 3.19 -4.94
N PRO A 124 13.28 3.42 -4.52
CA PRO A 124 14.07 2.43 -3.78
C PRO A 124 13.33 1.87 -2.56
N GLU A 125 12.48 2.68 -1.92
CA GLU A 125 11.65 2.27 -0.78
C GLU A 125 10.68 1.15 -1.13
N SER A 126 10.04 1.23 -2.30
CA SER A 126 9.15 0.16 -2.77
C SER A 126 9.94 -1.04 -3.28
N ILE A 127 11.07 -0.82 -3.96
CA ILE A 127 11.89 -1.89 -4.55
C ILE A 127 12.53 -2.75 -3.45
N HIS A 128 13.02 -2.14 -2.37
CA HIS A 128 13.72 -2.81 -1.28
C HIS A 128 12.86 -2.91 -0.01
N ALA A 129 11.54 -2.81 -0.17
CA ALA A 129 10.60 -2.84 0.94
C ALA A 129 10.69 -4.16 1.69
N ASP A 130 10.88 -4.07 3.00
CA ASP A 130 10.86 -5.21 3.90
C ASP A 130 9.84 -4.98 5.02
N SER A 131 9.35 -6.05 5.63
CA SER A 131 8.52 -5.95 6.83
C SER A 131 9.40 -5.51 8.00
N PRO A 132 9.14 -4.36 8.64
CA PRO A 132 9.95 -3.97 9.79
C PRO A 132 9.89 -4.98 10.94
N LEU A 133 8.76 -5.69 11.09
CA LEU A 133 8.52 -6.58 12.22
C LEU A 133 9.45 -7.80 12.24
N ARG A 134 9.91 -8.28 11.08
CA ARG A 134 10.80 -9.46 11.00
C ARG A 134 12.18 -9.22 11.62
N HIS A 135 12.57 -7.95 11.73
CA HIS A 135 13.88 -7.56 12.26
C HIS A 135 13.90 -7.40 13.79
N PHE A 136 12.75 -7.51 14.45
CA PHE A 136 12.69 -7.46 15.91
C PHE A 136 13.15 -8.79 16.53
N GLY A 137 13.89 -8.69 17.62
CA GLY A 137 14.09 -9.82 18.54
C GLY A 137 12.85 -10.08 19.40
N GLU A 138 12.85 -11.20 20.10
CA GLU A 138 11.86 -11.47 21.15
C GLU A 138 12.21 -10.73 22.45
N PRO A 139 11.22 -10.39 23.30
CA PRO A 139 9.77 -10.54 23.10
C PRO A 139 9.04 -9.48 22.24
N PRO A 140 9.61 -8.31 21.84
CA PRO A 140 8.85 -7.31 21.07
C PRO A 140 8.24 -7.83 19.78
N ARG A 141 8.91 -8.75 19.07
CA ARG A 141 8.41 -9.31 17.81
C ARG A 141 7.04 -9.97 17.96
N SER A 142 6.89 -10.93 18.88
CA SER A 142 5.61 -11.62 19.10
C SER A 142 4.50 -10.65 19.56
N LEU A 143 4.84 -9.66 20.40
CA LEU A 143 3.90 -8.63 20.83
C LEU A 143 3.40 -7.78 19.66
N LEU A 144 4.28 -7.34 18.77
CA LEU A 144 3.90 -6.58 17.57
C LEU A 144 3.08 -7.43 16.60
N TYR A 145 3.45 -8.68 16.34
CA TYR A 145 2.64 -9.56 15.47
C TYR A 145 1.25 -9.83 16.03
N SER A 146 1.08 -9.89 17.35
CA SER A 146 -0.25 -10.01 17.98
C SER A 146 -1.18 -8.82 17.70
N LYS A 147 -0.63 -7.69 17.23
CA LYS A 147 -1.40 -6.48 16.85
C LYS A 147 -1.73 -6.43 15.36
N VAL A 148 -1.17 -7.31 14.55
CA VAL A 148 -1.38 -7.28 13.09
C VAL A 148 -2.82 -7.64 12.75
N THR A 149 -3.48 -6.78 11.98
CA THR A 149 -4.87 -6.95 11.53
C THR A 149 -4.92 -7.62 10.16
N ARG A 150 -4.58 -8.92 10.11
CA ARG A 150 -4.67 -9.73 8.89
C ARG A 150 -5.20 -11.13 9.20
N PHE A 151 -6.08 -11.63 8.34
CA PHE A 151 -6.60 -12.99 8.41
C PHE A 151 -5.64 -13.98 7.76
N GLY A 152 -5.46 -15.12 8.42
CA GLY A 152 -4.65 -16.23 7.91
C GLY A 152 -3.15 -16.03 8.12
N ASP A 153 -2.36 -16.49 7.17
CA ASP A 153 -0.91 -16.46 7.17
C ASP A 153 -0.34 -15.18 6.52
N GLY A 154 0.99 -15.11 6.45
CA GLY A 154 1.70 -14.00 5.81
C GLY A 154 1.41 -12.66 6.48
N LEU A 155 1.54 -12.59 7.81
CA LEU A 155 1.24 -11.41 8.63
C LEU A 155 2.00 -10.15 8.20
N ASP A 156 3.13 -10.29 7.51
CA ASP A 156 3.88 -9.16 6.96
C ASP A 156 3.13 -8.40 5.85
N GLY A 157 2.19 -9.04 5.16
CA GLY A 157 1.58 -8.51 3.95
C GLY A 157 2.58 -8.42 2.78
N ARG A 158 2.18 -7.74 1.70
CA ARG A 158 3.06 -7.46 0.54
C ARG A 158 2.52 -6.30 -0.29
N ALA A 159 3.41 -5.62 -1.02
CA ALA A 159 3.08 -4.49 -1.88
C ALA A 159 3.30 -4.75 -3.38
N ASP A 160 3.90 -5.87 -3.74
CA ASP A 160 4.36 -6.21 -5.09
C ASP A 160 3.51 -7.30 -5.74
N TYR A 161 2.28 -6.97 -6.13
CA TYR A 161 1.36 -7.97 -6.71
C TYR A 161 1.58 -8.25 -8.20
N ASP A 162 2.53 -7.56 -8.83
CA ASP A 162 2.86 -7.76 -10.24
C ASP A 162 3.19 -9.23 -10.54
N ARG A 163 2.54 -9.76 -11.57
CA ARG A 163 2.80 -11.11 -12.10
C ARG A 163 2.99 -11.05 -13.62
N PRO A 164 4.12 -11.54 -14.17
CA PRO A 164 4.39 -11.51 -15.61
C PRO A 164 3.26 -12.15 -16.42
N GLY A 165 2.82 -11.46 -17.48
CA GLY A 165 1.74 -11.92 -18.37
C GLY A 165 0.38 -12.11 -17.69
N ARG A 166 0.15 -11.49 -16.52
CA ARG A 166 -1.12 -11.54 -15.78
C ARG A 166 -1.65 -10.16 -15.42
N LEU A 167 -2.97 -10.06 -15.20
CA LEU A 167 -3.62 -8.79 -14.85
C LEU A 167 -3.21 -8.27 -13.46
N SER A 168 -2.84 -9.15 -12.53
CA SER A 168 -2.45 -8.76 -11.17
C SER A 168 -1.24 -7.82 -11.17
N GLY A 169 -1.34 -6.76 -10.37
CA GLY A 169 -0.30 -5.75 -10.21
C GLY A 169 -0.81 -4.33 -10.44
N ASN A 170 0.17 -3.45 -10.60
CA ASN A 170 -0.03 -2.01 -10.80
C ASN A 170 0.02 -1.65 -12.28
N TRP A 171 -0.80 -0.68 -12.66
CA TRP A 171 -1.01 -0.22 -14.03
C TRP A 171 -1.05 1.30 -14.06
N PHE A 172 -0.48 1.88 -15.11
CA PHE A 172 -0.35 3.32 -15.29
C PHE A 172 -0.96 3.72 -16.62
N LEU A 173 -1.78 4.77 -16.64
CA LEU A 173 -2.40 5.27 -17.86
C LEU A 173 -1.32 5.44 -18.95
N GLU A 174 -1.62 4.98 -20.17
CA GLU A 174 -0.73 5.12 -21.32
C GLU A 174 -0.23 6.56 -21.46
N GLY A 175 1.07 6.70 -21.76
CA GLY A 175 1.74 8.00 -21.82
C GLY A 175 2.24 8.54 -20.49
N THR A 176 1.98 7.87 -19.35
CA THR A 176 2.59 8.24 -18.06
C THR A 176 4.10 7.95 -18.06
N PRO A 177 4.97 8.97 -17.91
CA PRO A 177 6.42 8.78 -17.93
C PRO A 177 6.88 7.84 -16.80
N VAL A 178 7.82 6.93 -17.10
CA VAL A 178 8.37 5.98 -16.11
C VAL A 178 8.90 6.72 -14.88
N ALA A 179 9.82 7.68 -15.08
CA ALA A 179 10.41 8.47 -14.00
C ALA A 179 9.41 9.36 -13.24
N GLY A 180 8.24 9.63 -13.83
CA GLY A 180 7.19 10.45 -13.21
C GLY A 180 6.09 9.65 -12.53
N SER A 181 6.14 8.31 -12.55
CA SER A 181 5.01 7.45 -12.17
C SER A 181 4.53 7.66 -10.72
N LEU A 182 5.42 8.08 -9.83
CA LEU A 182 5.13 8.34 -8.42
C LEU A 182 5.05 9.83 -8.06
N LEU A 183 5.16 10.75 -9.03
CA LEU A 183 4.98 12.17 -8.77
C LEU A 183 3.49 12.48 -8.51
N PRO A 184 3.15 13.42 -7.61
CA PRO A 184 1.76 13.71 -7.24
C PRO A 184 0.82 13.98 -8.42
N GLU A 185 1.30 14.67 -9.44
CA GLU A 185 0.53 14.98 -10.66
C GLU A 185 0.14 13.74 -11.49
N ASN A 186 0.78 12.59 -11.24
CA ASN A 186 0.51 11.33 -11.92
C ASN A 186 -0.24 10.31 -11.04
N TRP A 187 -0.50 10.60 -9.76
CA TRP A 187 -1.21 9.66 -8.88
C TRP A 187 -2.59 9.28 -9.42
N THR A 188 -3.32 10.23 -10.00
CA THR A 188 -4.65 9.99 -10.61
C THR A 188 -4.63 9.06 -11.83
N LYS A 189 -3.45 8.79 -12.39
CA LYS A 189 -3.22 7.93 -13.55
C LYS A 189 -2.94 6.46 -13.18
N GLN A 190 -3.03 6.13 -11.89
CA GLN A 190 -2.72 4.80 -11.37
C GLN A 190 -3.99 3.94 -11.24
N LEU A 191 -3.80 2.65 -11.47
CA LEU A 191 -4.80 1.59 -11.34
C LEU A 191 -4.10 0.35 -10.75
N ALA A 192 -4.73 -0.36 -9.83
CA ALA A 192 -4.18 -1.61 -9.31
C ALA A 192 -5.23 -2.72 -9.24
N PHE A 193 -4.83 -3.92 -9.64
CA PHE A 193 -5.56 -5.18 -9.43
C PHE A 193 -4.76 -6.01 -8.43
N ALA A 194 -5.17 -5.96 -7.16
CA ALA A 194 -4.42 -6.53 -6.05
C ALA A 194 -5.39 -7.23 -5.08
N TYR A 195 -4.91 -7.54 -3.87
CA TYR A 195 -5.72 -8.16 -2.83
C TYR A 195 -5.69 -7.31 -1.57
N SER A 196 -6.69 -7.50 -0.72
CA SER A 196 -6.74 -6.83 0.57
C SER A 196 -5.56 -7.24 1.45
N ASN A 197 -4.88 -6.24 2.03
CA ASN A 197 -3.82 -6.48 3.00
C ASN A 197 -4.33 -7.09 4.31
N THR A 198 -5.63 -7.00 4.59
CA THR A 198 -6.26 -7.63 5.76
C THR A 198 -6.93 -8.97 5.41
N HIS A 199 -7.52 -9.09 4.22
CA HIS A 199 -8.22 -10.30 3.74
C HIS A 199 -7.59 -10.78 2.42
N PRO A 200 -6.51 -11.57 2.45
CA PRO A 200 -5.77 -11.95 1.24
C PRO A 200 -6.59 -12.60 0.11
N SER A 201 -7.75 -13.21 0.40
CA SER A 201 -8.64 -13.78 -0.60
C SER A 201 -9.54 -12.75 -1.32
N MET A 202 -9.65 -11.54 -0.78
CA MET A 202 -10.49 -10.48 -1.35
C MET A 202 -9.71 -9.71 -2.41
N ILE A 203 -10.13 -9.85 -3.67
CA ILE A 203 -9.62 -9.06 -4.78
C ILE A 203 -10.10 -7.62 -4.62
N LEU A 204 -9.16 -6.68 -4.77
CA LEU A 204 -9.39 -5.25 -4.77
C LEU A 204 -8.99 -4.64 -6.11
N VAL A 205 -9.81 -3.70 -6.58
CA VAL A 205 -9.50 -2.84 -7.73
C VAL A 205 -9.43 -1.40 -7.23
N SER A 206 -8.24 -0.82 -7.31
CA SER A 206 -7.97 0.54 -6.84
C SER A 206 -7.86 1.50 -8.01
N ILE A 207 -8.73 2.51 -8.07
CA ILE A 207 -8.87 3.38 -9.24
C ILE A 207 -8.63 4.85 -8.85
N ALA A 208 -7.52 5.45 -9.29
CA ALA A 208 -7.06 6.72 -8.72
C ALA A 208 -7.73 8.00 -9.26
N GLY A 209 -8.20 8.03 -10.52
CA GLY A 209 -8.77 9.29 -11.04
C GLY A 209 -9.18 9.34 -12.52
N THR A 210 -8.51 8.62 -13.41
CA THR A 210 -8.73 8.77 -14.87
C THR A 210 -9.92 7.97 -15.43
N LEU A 211 -10.63 7.25 -14.55
CA LEU A 211 -11.86 6.50 -14.83
C LEU A 211 -13.01 7.09 -13.99
N PRO A 212 -14.28 6.92 -14.41
CA PRO A 212 -15.43 7.58 -13.80
C PRO A 212 -15.78 7.11 -12.38
N ILE A 213 -15.18 6.02 -11.88
CA ILE A 213 -15.23 5.62 -10.47
C ILE A 213 -13.85 5.82 -9.87
N VAL A 214 -13.76 6.65 -8.83
CA VAL A 214 -12.52 6.85 -8.06
C VAL A 214 -12.73 6.25 -6.68
N ASN A 215 -12.25 5.03 -6.47
CA ASN A 215 -12.44 4.31 -5.22
C ASN A 215 -11.48 3.11 -5.07
N LEU A 216 -11.36 2.61 -3.85
CA LEU A 216 -10.85 1.28 -3.57
C LEU A 216 -12.04 0.32 -3.52
N CYS A 217 -12.18 -0.49 -4.56
CA CYS A 217 -13.34 -1.36 -4.73
C CYS A 217 -13.02 -2.80 -4.36
N ALA A 218 -13.93 -3.45 -3.64
CA ALA A 218 -13.96 -4.91 -3.59
C ALA A 218 -14.80 -5.45 -4.77
N VAL A 219 -14.49 -6.66 -5.26
CA VAL A 219 -15.18 -7.25 -6.42
C VAL A 219 -16.16 -8.36 -6.03
N GLN A 220 -17.06 -8.74 -6.93
CA GLN A 220 -18.03 -9.81 -6.70
C GLN A 220 -17.38 -11.15 -6.28
N PRO A 221 -18.08 -12.01 -5.50
CA PRO A 221 -17.62 -13.36 -5.26
C PRO A 221 -17.48 -14.15 -6.57
N GLY A 222 -16.46 -15.00 -6.67
CA GLY A 222 -16.22 -15.82 -7.87
C GLY A 222 -15.74 -15.02 -9.09
N ALA A 223 -15.40 -13.73 -8.94
CA ALA A 223 -14.77 -12.98 -10.01
C ALA A 223 -13.47 -13.65 -10.48
N PRO A 224 -13.11 -13.56 -11.77
CA PRO A 224 -11.86 -14.11 -12.26
C PRO A 224 -10.67 -13.54 -11.49
N ASP A 225 -9.81 -14.43 -10.99
CA ASP A 225 -8.65 -14.04 -10.22
C ASP A 225 -7.66 -13.27 -11.14
N PRO A 226 -7.32 -12.00 -10.86
CA PRO A 226 -6.40 -11.23 -11.70
C PRO A 226 -5.02 -11.89 -11.83
N ALA A 227 -4.62 -12.76 -10.91
CA ALA A 227 -3.39 -13.54 -11.04
C ALA A 227 -3.47 -14.66 -12.11
N THR A 228 -4.65 -14.97 -12.61
CA THR A 228 -4.91 -15.98 -13.64
C THR A 228 -5.36 -15.38 -14.97
N VAL A 229 -5.92 -14.16 -14.95
CA VAL A 229 -6.31 -13.43 -16.16
C VAL A 229 -5.08 -13.15 -17.03
N SER A 230 -5.16 -13.51 -18.31
CA SER A 230 -4.12 -13.34 -19.34
C SER A 230 -4.75 -12.85 -20.65
N THR A 231 -3.95 -12.69 -21.70
CA THR A 231 -4.44 -12.40 -23.06
C THR A 231 -5.45 -13.44 -23.58
N ALA A 232 -5.31 -14.71 -23.17
CA ALA A 232 -6.22 -15.79 -23.54
C ALA A 232 -7.60 -15.70 -22.86
N SER A 233 -7.72 -14.93 -21.77
CA SER A 233 -8.98 -14.77 -21.03
C SER A 233 -10.02 -13.92 -21.77
N GLY A 234 -9.61 -13.16 -22.79
CA GLY A 234 -10.49 -12.21 -23.47
C GLY A 234 -10.89 -11.05 -22.57
N THR A 235 -12.13 -10.56 -22.72
CA THR A 235 -12.68 -9.49 -21.87
C THR A 235 -13.24 -10.07 -20.59
N VAL A 236 -12.79 -9.54 -19.45
CA VAL A 236 -13.23 -9.90 -18.10
C VAL A 236 -14.00 -8.74 -17.48
N ALA A 237 -15.00 -9.04 -16.65
CA ALA A 237 -15.81 -8.06 -15.94
C ALA A 237 -15.71 -8.21 -14.41
N TYR A 238 -15.56 -7.07 -13.73
CA TYR A 238 -15.59 -6.93 -12.29
C TYR A 238 -16.73 -5.99 -11.89
N ARG A 239 -17.71 -6.50 -11.15
CA ARG A 239 -18.67 -5.66 -10.43
C ARG A 239 -17.96 -5.05 -9.23
N LEU A 240 -17.94 -3.73 -9.19
CA LEU A 240 -17.21 -2.94 -8.21
C LEU A 240 -18.13 -2.55 -7.06
N TYR A 241 -17.78 -2.95 -5.85
CA TYR A 241 -18.47 -2.59 -4.62
C TYR A 241 -17.62 -1.64 -3.80
N GLN A 242 -18.26 -0.74 -3.07
CA GLN A 242 -17.59 0.04 -2.04
C GLN A 242 -16.95 -0.93 -1.04
N LYS A 243 -15.63 -0.84 -0.85
CA LYS A 243 -14.94 -1.63 0.16
C LYS A 243 -15.34 -1.11 1.55
N GLU A 244 -15.93 -1.96 2.36
CA GLU A 244 -16.26 -1.63 3.74
C GLU A 244 -15.16 -2.15 4.67
N PRO A 245 -14.89 -1.47 5.80
CA PRO A 245 -14.03 -2.01 6.81
C PRO A 245 -14.62 -3.33 7.34
N PRO A 246 -13.79 -4.29 7.74
CA PRO A 246 -14.26 -5.53 8.34
C PRO A 246 -14.69 -5.27 9.78
N VAL A 247 -15.82 -4.63 9.96
CA VAL A 247 -16.48 -4.43 11.26
C VAL A 247 -17.96 -4.72 11.08
N SER A 248 -18.36 -5.88 11.60
CA SER A 248 -19.71 -6.44 11.79
C SER A 248 -20.49 -6.91 10.55
N GLU A 249 -20.73 -8.24 10.51
CA GLU A 249 -21.75 -9.01 9.76
C GLU A 249 -21.68 -9.11 8.23
N GLY A 250 -20.91 -8.27 7.53
CA GLY A 250 -20.79 -8.32 6.05
C GLY A 250 -19.56 -9.06 5.51
N ASP A 251 -19.55 -9.36 4.21
CA ASP A 251 -18.40 -9.94 3.48
C ASP A 251 -17.38 -8.89 3.00
N GLY A 252 -17.41 -7.69 3.60
CA GLY A 252 -16.56 -6.53 3.32
C GLY A 252 -16.94 -5.73 2.06
N ARG A 253 -18.10 -6.00 1.47
CA ARG A 253 -18.66 -5.27 0.32
C ARG A 253 -19.92 -4.51 0.72
N GLY A 254 -19.89 -3.20 0.47
CA GLY A 254 -21.04 -2.32 0.61
C GLY A 254 -21.85 -2.19 -0.67
N ARG A 255 -22.30 -0.97 -0.99
CA ARG A 255 -23.09 -0.70 -2.21
C ARG A 255 -22.33 -1.02 -3.50
N LEU A 256 -23.06 -1.47 -4.51
CA LEU A 256 -22.58 -1.59 -5.89
C LEU A 256 -22.30 -0.18 -6.45
N LEU A 257 -21.13 0.02 -7.03
CA LEU A 257 -20.68 1.28 -7.64
C LEU A 257 -20.77 1.24 -9.17
N GLY A 258 -20.61 0.07 -9.78
CA GLY A 258 -20.66 -0.12 -11.22
C GLY A 258 -19.95 -1.38 -11.68
N VAL A 259 -19.66 -1.44 -12.98
CA VAL A 259 -18.91 -2.55 -13.61
C VAL A 259 -17.65 -2.00 -14.25
N LEU A 260 -16.51 -2.65 -14.01
CA LEU A 260 -15.29 -2.47 -14.77
C LEU A 260 -15.12 -3.65 -15.71
N ILE A 261 -14.86 -3.38 -16.99
CA ILE A 261 -14.37 -4.39 -17.93
C ILE A 261 -12.90 -4.14 -18.22
N VAL A 262 -12.17 -5.23 -18.41
CA VAL A 262 -10.75 -5.20 -18.73
C VAL A 262 -10.40 -6.31 -19.70
N LYS A 263 -9.48 -6.02 -20.61
CA LYS A 263 -8.89 -6.99 -21.53
C LYS A 263 -7.38 -6.78 -21.56
N MET A 264 -6.62 -7.85 -21.34
CA MET A 264 -5.19 -7.85 -21.66
C MET A 264 -5.02 -7.87 -23.17
N LEU A 265 -4.33 -6.86 -23.70
CA LEU A 265 -3.99 -6.77 -25.13
C LEU A 265 -2.67 -7.50 -25.41
N ASP A 266 -1.73 -7.38 -24.47
CA ASP A 266 -0.48 -8.11 -24.38
C ASP A 266 -0.06 -8.24 -22.89
N ASP A 267 1.16 -8.68 -22.61
CA ASP A 267 1.66 -8.91 -21.24
C ASP A 267 1.83 -7.62 -20.41
N LEU A 268 1.95 -6.46 -21.07
CA LEU A 268 2.27 -5.16 -20.48
C LEU A 268 1.23 -4.08 -20.80
N THR A 269 0.16 -4.42 -21.53
CA THR A 269 -0.87 -3.47 -21.96
C THR A 269 -2.28 -4.01 -21.72
N ILE A 270 -3.13 -3.20 -21.08
CA ILE A 270 -4.54 -3.50 -20.84
C ILE A 270 -5.45 -2.40 -21.40
N LYS A 271 -6.63 -2.81 -21.85
CA LYS A 271 -7.75 -1.91 -22.16
C LYS A 271 -8.79 -2.00 -21.05
N VAL A 272 -9.20 -0.87 -20.50
CA VAL A 272 -10.09 -0.77 -19.33
C VAL A 272 -11.22 0.21 -19.59
N GLU A 273 -12.42 -0.12 -19.15
CA GLU A 273 -13.56 0.80 -19.13
C GLU A 273 -14.44 0.55 -17.90
N VAL A 274 -15.06 1.61 -17.39
CA VAL A 274 -15.93 1.55 -16.21
C VAL A 274 -17.30 2.12 -16.57
N PHE A 275 -18.35 1.41 -16.17
CA PHE A 275 -19.75 1.77 -16.34
C PHE A 275 -20.37 2.04 -14.96
N PRO A 276 -20.38 3.31 -14.49
CA PRO A 276 -20.94 3.68 -13.20
C PRO A 276 -22.42 3.30 -13.08
N GLY A 277 -22.81 2.80 -11.91
CA GLY A 277 -24.20 2.39 -11.62
C GLY A 277 -24.69 1.14 -12.35
N SER A 278 -23.91 0.58 -13.28
CA SER A 278 -24.28 -0.66 -13.97
C SER A 278 -24.24 -1.85 -13.02
N ALA A 279 -25.22 -2.74 -13.16
CA ALA A 279 -25.25 -4.05 -12.50
C ALA A 279 -25.03 -5.22 -13.49
N ALA A 280 -24.69 -4.91 -14.75
CA ALA A 280 -24.51 -5.91 -15.79
C ALA A 280 -23.38 -6.89 -15.47
N GLU A 281 -23.50 -8.13 -15.92
CA GLU A 281 -22.43 -9.14 -15.74
C GLU A 281 -21.31 -8.97 -16.77
N THR A 282 -21.63 -8.38 -17.92
CA THR A 282 -20.70 -8.13 -19.02
C THR A 282 -21.00 -6.78 -19.66
N ALA A 283 -20.01 -6.20 -20.33
CA ALA A 283 -20.19 -5.03 -21.18
C ALA A 283 -19.22 -5.09 -22.39
N ALA A 284 -19.48 -4.24 -23.38
CA ALA A 284 -18.60 -4.08 -24.54
C ALA A 284 -17.85 -2.75 -24.43
N PHE A 285 -16.60 -2.72 -24.89
CA PHE A 285 -15.83 -1.48 -24.93
C PHE A 285 -16.48 -0.46 -25.87
N THR A 286 -16.45 0.79 -25.46
CA THR A 286 -16.83 1.97 -26.25
C THR A 286 -15.57 2.81 -26.54
N PRO A 287 -15.71 3.93 -27.27
CA PRO A 287 -14.62 4.90 -27.42
C PRO A 287 -14.15 5.53 -26.09
N ALA A 288 -14.89 5.38 -24.98
CA ALA A 288 -14.51 5.89 -23.67
C ALA A 288 -13.43 5.04 -22.96
N ALA A 289 -13.14 3.84 -23.46
CA ALA A 289 -12.10 2.98 -22.92
C ALA A 289 -10.74 3.68 -22.82
N ARG A 290 -9.92 3.25 -21.87
CA ARG A 290 -8.57 3.75 -21.61
C ARG A 290 -7.56 2.63 -21.74
N ILE A 291 -6.35 2.98 -22.15
CA ILE A 291 -5.21 2.07 -22.20
C ILE A 291 -4.33 2.32 -20.98
N TYR A 292 -3.94 1.25 -20.30
CA TYR A 292 -2.95 1.29 -19.24
C TYR A 292 -1.79 0.35 -19.58
N THR A 293 -0.61 0.72 -19.10
CA THR A 293 0.65 0.02 -19.31
C THR A 293 1.36 -0.20 -17.98
N ARG A 294 2.30 -1.13 -17.92
CA ARG A 294 3.22 -1.27 -16.79
C ARG A 294 4.65 -1.38 -17.26
#